data_AF-A0A3M1X8H5-F1
#
_entry.id   AF-A0A3M1X8H5-F1
#
_cell.length_a   1.000
_cell.length_b   1.000
_cell.length_c   1.000
_cell.angle_alpha   90.00
_cell.angle_beta   90.00
_cell.angle_gamma   90.00
#
_symmetry.space_group_name_H-M   'P 1'
#
loop_
_entity.id
_entity.type
_entity.pdbx_description
1 polymer ?
#
loop_
_entity_poly.entity_id
_entity_poly.type
_entity_poly.pdbx_seq_one_letter_code
_entity_poly.pdbx_strand_id
1 'polypeptide(L)'
;GYEGFQPETVADIPRDQPVVVYCTVGYRSERIGEQLQALGFTQVYNLYGGIFAWKNQGFPVVDPEGKPTERVHTYNADWSQWLRQGEKVY
;
A
#
# COMPACT_ATOMS: atom_id res chain seq x y z
N GLY A 1 -3.04 -8.88 -7.36
CA GLY A 1 -3.50 -7.79 -6.45
C GLY A 1 -4.40 -8.38 -5.36
N TYR A 2 -5.04 -7.57 -4.51
CA TYR A 2 -5.82 -8.09 -3.36
C TYR A 2 -6.85 -9.18 -3.70
N GLU A 3 -7.65 -9.01 -4.76
CA GLU A 3 -8.70 -9.98 -5.15
C GLU A 3 -8.19 -11.18 -5.95
N GLY A 4 -6.93 -11.16 -6.37
CA GLY A 4 -6.35 -12.16 -7.28
C GLY A 4 -4.84 -12.20 -7.11
N PHE A 5 -4.39 -12.41 -5.89
CA PHE A 5 -2.97 -12.60 -5.62
C PHE A 5 -2.58 -14.00 -6.07
N GLN A 6 -1.48 -14.08 -6.80
CA GLN A 6 -0.93 -15.31 -7.35
C GLN A 6 0.53 -15.38 -6.92
N PRO A 7 0.99 -16.46 -6.24
CA PRO A 7 2.36 -16.59 -5.75
C PRO A 7 3.44 -16.34 -6.83
N GLU A 8 3.12 -16.64 -8.08
CA GLU A 8 4.00 -16.47 -9.25
C GLU A 8 4.35 -15.00 -9.50
N THR A 9 3.46 -14.07 -9.12
CA THR A 9 3.68 -12.61 -9.29
C THR A 9 4.80 -12.05 -8.40
N VAL A 10 5.27 -12.84 -7.43
CA VAL A 10 6.36 -12.49 -6.51
C VAL A 10 7.48 -13.54 -6.53
N ALA A 11 7.52 -14.41 -7.55
CA ALA A 11 8.49 -15.49 -7.63
C ALA A 11 9.94 -14.96 -7.65
N ASP A 12 10.17 -13.86 -8.37
CA ASP A 12 11.49 -13.25 -8.57
C ASP A 12 11.96 -12.39 -7.39
N ILE A 13 11.15 -12.27 -6.34
CA ILE A 13 11.48 -11.48 -5.15
C ILE A 13 12.20 -12.38 -4.13
N PRO A 14 13.45 -12.05 -3.73
CA PRO A 14 14.16 -12.74 -2.65
C PRO A 14 13.34 -12.83 -1.36
N ARG A 15 13.38 -13.98 -0.67
CA ARG A 15 12.56 -14.24 0.52
C ARG A 15 13.11 -13.65 1.81
N ASP A 16 14.37 -13.25 1.78
CA ASP A 16 15.12 -12.65 2.88
C ASP A 16 15.18 -11.13 2.80
N GLN A 17 14.70 -10.50 1.73
CA GLN A 17 14.69 -9.04 1.64
C GLN A 17 13.48 -8.44 2.36
N PRO A 18 13.61 -7.23 2.96
CA PRO A 18 12.47 -6.50 3.50
C PRO A 18 11.43 -6.18 2.41
N VAL A 19 10.18 -6.54 2.67
CA VAL A 19 9.02 -6.21 1.83
C VAL A 19 8.04 -5.37 2.64
N VAL A 20 7.73 -4.17 2.15
CA VAL A 20 6.67 -3.33 2.70
C VAL A 20 5.46 -3.40 1.79
N VAL A 21 4.34 -3.88 2.33
CA VAL A 21 3.04 -3.87 1.65
C VAL A 21 2.20 -2.70 2.14
N TYR A 22 1.43 -2.09 1.25
CA TYR A 22 0.50 -1.03 1.61
C TYR A 22 -0.76 -1.05 0.74
N CYS A 23 -1.82 -0.46 1.26
CA CYS A 23 -3.04 -0.16 0.51
C CYS A 23 -3.56 1.21 0.95
N THR A 24 -4.87 1.45 0.88
CA THR A 24 -5.47 2.73 1.31
C THR A 24 -5.26 2.99 2.80
N VAL A 25 -5.59 2.00 3.65
CA VAL A 25 -5.61 2.13 5.12
C VAL A 25 -4.87 1.00 5.87
N GLY A 26 -4.34 0.01 5.17
CA GLY A 26 -3.60 -1.12 5.75
C GLY A 26 -4.33 -2.48 5.76
N TYR A 27 -5.67 -2.49 5.65
CA TYR A 27 -6.45 -3.73 5.76
C TYR A 27 -6.21 -4.77 4.64
N ARG A 28 -6.24 -4.34 3.37
CA ARG A 28 -6.04 -5.25 2.23
C ARG A 28 -4.60 -5.74 2.15
N SER A 29 -3.65 -4.86 2.49
CA SER A 29 -2.23 -5.18 2.47
C SER A 29 -1.82 -6.12 3.58
N GLU A 30 -2.45 -6.05 4.76
CA GLU A 30 -2.25 -7.03 5.83
C GLU A 30 -2.45 -8.48 5.34
N ARG A 31 -3.59 -8.74 4.70
CA ARG A 31 -3.93 -10.06 4.14
C ARG A 31 -2.95 -10.54 3.05
N ILE A 32 -2.36 -9.62 2.30
CA ILE A 32 -1.28 -9.94 1.35
C ILE A 32 0.00 -10.24 2.11
N GLY A 33 0.31 -9.48 3.17
CA GLY A 33 1.47 -9.71 4.02
C GLY A 33 1.46 -11.12 4.65
N GLU A 34 0.32 -11.55 5.17
CA GLU A 34 0.13 -12.92 5.69
C GLU A 34 0.40 -13.99 4.62
N GLN A 35 -0.08 -13.78 3.39
CA GLN A 35 0.17 -14.68 2.27
C GLN A 35 1.66 -14.71 1.89
N LEU A 36 2.35 -13.57 1.89
CA LEU A 36 3.80 -13.52 1.66
C LEU A 36 4.55 -14.28 2.76
N GLN A 37 4.19 -14.11 4.03
CA GLN A 37 4.79 -14.87 5.13
C GLN A 37 4.58 -16.38 4.95
N ALA A 38 3.37 -16.81 4.55
CA ALA A 38 3.07 -18.21 4.25
C ALA A 38 3.89 -18.76 3.07
N LEU A 39 4.30 -17.90 2.14
CA LEU A 39 5.20 -18.22 1.03
C LEU A 39 6.69 -18.16 1.41
N GLY A 40 7.02 -17.96 2.69
CA GLY A 40 8.39 -18.00 3.20
C GLY A 40 9.13 -16.66 3.17
N PHE A 41 8.46 -15.54 2.89
CA PHE A 41 9.07 -14.22 3.08
C PHE A 41 9.28 -13.97 4.58
N THR A 42 10.51 -13.67 4.96
CA THR A 42 10.93 -13.59 6.37
C THR A 42 10.81 -12.19 6.97
N GLN A 43 10.79 -11.16 6.11
CA GLN A 43 10.78 -9.76 6.52
C GLN A 43 9.62 -9.02 5.83
N VAL A 44 8.39 -9.22 6.31
CA VAL A 44 7.19 -8.61 5.75
C VAL A 44 6.60 -7.59 6.72
N TYR A 45 6.42 -6.37 6.24
CA TYR A 45 5.88 -5.24 7.01
C TYR A 45 4.65 -4.66 6.32
N ASN A 46 3.61 -4.39 7.09
CA ASN A 46 2.43 -3.66 6.60
C ASN A 46 2.57 -2.18 6.97
N LEU A 47 2.47 -1.29 5.99
CA LEU A 47 2.54 0.15 6.23
C LEU A 47 1.31 0.59 7.05
N TYR A 48 1.56 0.96 8.32
CA TYR A 48 0.51 1.35 9.24
C TYR A 48 -0.32 2.52 8.69
N GLY A 49 -1.64 2.32 8.60
CA GLY A 49 -2.59 3.30 8.07
C GLY A 49 -2.49 3.56 6.56
N GLY A 50 -1.70 2.77 5.83
CA GLY A 50 -1.58 2.82 4.37
C GLY A 50 -1.14 4.17 3.81
N ILE A 51 -1.48 4.41 2.54
CA ILE A 51 -1.13 5.64 1.84
C ILE A 51 -1.81 6.88 2.46
N PHE A 52 -2.95 6.71 3.13
CA PHE A 52 -3.60 7.81 3.84
C PHE A 52 -2.77 8.30 5.02
N ALA A 53 -2.32 7.39 5.89
CA ALA A 53 -1.47 7.78 7.02
C ALA A 53 -0.10 8.31 6.55
N TRP A 54 0.45 7.76 5.46
CA TRP A 54 1.65 8.27 4.82
C TRP A 54 1.48 9.73 4.41
N LYS A 55 0.44 10.03 3.61
CA LYS A 55 0.21 11.40 3.15
C LYS A 55 -0.18 12.34 4.29
N ASN A 56 -0.96 11.86 5.27
CA ASN A 56 -1.33 12.62 6.46
C ASN A 56 -0.13 13.05 7.32
N GLN A 57 1.01 12.36 7.21
CA GLN A 57 2.27 12.72 7.87
C GLN A 57 3.11 13.71 7.05
N GLY A 58 2.63 14.15 5.88
CA GLY A 58 3.33 15.09 5.01
C GLY A 58 4.38 14.45 4.12
N PHE A 59 4.45 13.11 4.05
CA PHE A 59 5.39 12.44 3.16
C PHE A 59 5.01 12.60 1.68
N PRO A 60 6.00 12.60 0.76
CA PRO A 60 5.75 12.78 -0.65
C PRO A 60 5.05 11.57 -1.26
N VAL A 61 4.24 11.82 -2.28
CA VAL A 61 3.71 10.81 -3.20
C VAL A 61 3.99 11.26 -4.63
N VAL A 62 4.03 10.32 -5.56
CA VAL A 62 4.33 10.59 -6.98
C VAL A 62 3.19 10.13 -7.88
N ASP A 63 3.06 10.79 -9.03
CA ASP A 63 2.22 10.36 -10.14
C ASP A 63 2.91 9.23 -10.96
N PRO A 64 2.23 8.66 -11.97
CA PRO A 64 2.82 7.61 -12.82
C PRO A 64 4.08 8.03 -13.57
N GLU A 65 4.26 9.33 -13.82
CA GLU A 65 5.46 9.91 -14.43
C GLU A 65 6.59 10.17 -13.42
N GLY A 66 6.38 9.83 -12.13
CA GLY A 66 7.35 9.99 -11.06
C GLY A 66 7.44 11.42 -10.51
N LYS A 67 6.52 12.32 -10.88
CA LYS A 67 6.52 13.70 -10.40
C LYS A 67 5.79 13.80 -9.06
N PRO A 68 6.23 14.68 -8.15
CA PRO A 68 5.51 14.93 -6.90
C PRO A 68 4.06 15.32 -7.17
N THR A 69 3.13 14.72 -6.42
CA THR A 69 1.71 15.03 -6.50
C THR A 69 1.08 15.09 -5.12
N GLU A 70 -0.03 15.82 -5.02
CA GLU A 70 -0.87 15.84 -3.84
C GLU A 70 -2.07 14.89 -3.97
N ARG A 71 -2.32 14.36 -5.18
CA ARG A 71 -3.49 13.56 -5.49
C ARG A 71 -3.38 12.15 -4.92
N VAL A 72 -4.38 11.74 -4.14
CA VAL A 72 -4.48 10.39 -3.57
C VAL A 72 -5.88 9.83 -3.82
N HIS A 73 -5.94 8.67 -4.47
CA HIS A 73 -7.20 7.98 -4.74
C HIS A 73 -7.82 7.43 -3.46
N THR A 74 -9.03 7.85 -3.11
CA THR A 74 -9.63 7.58 -1.80
C THR A 74 -10.53 6.36 -1.75
N TYR A 75 -10.52 5.52 -2.79
CA TYR A 75 -11.41 4.37 -2.98
C TYR A 75 -12.88 4.77 -3.21
N ASN A 76 -13.48 5.53 -2.30
CA ASN A 76 -14.78 6.16 -2.47
C ASN A 76 -14.93 7.42 -1.57
N ALA A 77 -16.08 8.08 -1.65
CA ALA A 77 -16.40 9.29 -0.89
C ALA A 77 -16.38 9.08 0.63
N ASP A 78 -16.94 7.99 1.13
CA ASP A 78 -17.04 7.71 2.57
C ASP A 78 -15.66 7.52 3.22
N TRP A 79 -14.76 6.84 2.51
CA TRP A 79 -13.40 6.62 2.98
C TRP A 79 -12.53 7.88 2.87
N SER A 80 -12.88 8.82 1.98
CA SER A 80 -12.13 10.06 1.78
C SER A 80 -11.99 10.92 3.03
N GLN A 81 -12.89 10.77 4.03
CA GLN A 81 -12.81 11.50 5.30
C GLN A 81 -11.52 11.23 6.08
N TRP A 82 -10.88 10.08 5.86
CA TRP A 82 -9.66 9.66 6.55
C TRP A 82 -8.38 10.22 5.91
N LEU A 83 -8.47 10.75 4.68
CA LEU A 83 -7.40 11.55 4.09
C LEU A 83 -7.56 13.01 4.55
N ARG A 84 -6.63 13.45 5.40
CA ARG A 84 -6.60 14.79 6.02
C ARG A 84 -5.63 15.74 5.31
N GLN A 85 -4.63 15.21 4.63
CA GLN A 85 -3.66 15.96 3.84
C GLN A 85 -3.62 15.41 2.41
N GLY A 86 -3.45 16.30 1.43
CA GLY A 86 -3.49 15.98 0.01
C GLY A 86 -4.85 16.22 -0.66
N GLU A 87 -4.87 16.06 -1.98
CA GLU A 87 -6.05 16.22 -2.84
C GLU A 87 -6.76 14.87 -3.02
N LYS A 88 -8.03 14.80 -2.61
CA LYS A 88 -8.85 13.59 -2.71
C LYS A 88 -9.30 13.38 -4.15
N VAL A 89 -8.99 12.22 -4.72
CA VAL A 89 -9.49 11.82 -6.05
C VAL A 89 -10.18 10.46 -6.01
N TYR A 90 -11.03 10.20 -7.01
CA TYR A 90 -11.93 9.05 -7.12
C TYR A 90 -11.82 8.40 -8.48
#